data_AF-A0A6G8PW88-F1
#
_entry.id   AF-A0A6G8PW88-F1
#
_cell.length_a   1.000
_cell.length_b   1.000
_cell.length_c   1.000
_cell.angle_alpha   90.00
_cell.angle_beta   90.00
_cell.angle_gamma   90.00
#
_symmetry.space_group_name_H-M   'P 1'
#
loop_
_entity.id
_entity.type
_entity.pdbx_description
1 polymer ?
#
loop_
_entity_poly.entity_id
_entity_poly.type
_entity_poly.pdbx_seq_one_letter_code
_entity_poly.pdbx_strand_id
1 'polypeptide(L)'
;MIVLAANSGLPHPPGWYFNLKADPLVWVEVDGRTLRARAEELSDEEDAALWPRILRAAPEVARYGRRTSRRIPMVRLVPIRSDEGAPAGPAG
;
A
#
# COMPACT_ATOMS: atom_id res chain seq x y z
N MET A 1 3.94 3.41 -6.59
CA MET A 1 4.31 3.27 -5.17
C MET A 1 3.81 1.93 -4.66
N ILE A 2 4.50 1.29 -3.69
CA ILE A 2 4.09 0.00 -3.11
C ILE A 2 3.85 0.18 -1.62
N VAL A 3 2.71 -0.30 -1.12
CA VAL A 3 2.34 -0.27 0.30
C VAL A 3 2.11 -1.70 0.78
N LEU A 4 2.68 -2.04 1.94
CA LEU A 4 2.60 -3.38 2.50
C LEU A 4 1.55 -3.43 3.60
N ALA A 5 0.58 -4.35 3.48
CA ALA A 5 -0.41 -4.65 4.52
C ALA A 5 0.19 -5.55 5.63
N ALA A 6 1.35 -5.13 6.18
CA ALA A 6 2.12 -5.91 7.13
C ALA A 6 1.48 -5.97 8.53
N ASN A 7 0.80 -4.91 8.96
CA ASN A 7 0.15 -4.81 10.28
C ASN A 7 1.03 -5.31 11.44
N SER A 8 2.31 -4.92 11.48
CA SER A 8 3.31 -5.40 12.46
C SER A 8 3.50 -6.93 12.54
N GLY A 9 3.09 -7.65 11.49
CA GLY A 9 3.07 -9.11 11.44
C GLY A 9 1.92 -9.74 12.24
N LEU A 10 0.88 -8.97 12.59
CA LEU A 10 -0.31 -9.51 13.25
C LEU A 10 -1.06 -10.49 12.32
N PRO A 11 -1.89 -11.40 12.89
CA PRO A 11 -2.58 -12.45 12.13
C PRO A 11 -3.51 -11.94 11.02
N HIS A 12 -3.99 -10.70 11.12
CA HIS A 12 -4.90 -10.11 10.15
C HIS A 12 -4.25 -8.92 9.43
N PRO A 13 -4.58 -8.68 8.15
CA PRO A 13 -4.29 -7.42 7.50
C PRO A 13 -4.88 -6.22 8.27
N PRO A 14 -4.30 -5.02 8.10
CA PRO A 14 -4.80 -3.82 8.78
C PRO A 14 -6.15 -3.39 8.18
N GLY A 15 -6.97 -2.66 8.95
CA GLY A 15 -8.31 -2.23 8.50
C GLY A 15 -8.31 -1.47 7.16
N TRP A 16 -7.31 -0.60 6.93
CA TRP A 16 -7.20 0.15 5.68
C TRP A 16 -7.12 -0.75 4.45
N TYR A 17 -6.55 -1.95 4.57
CA TYR A 17 -6.43 -2.88 3.44
C TYR A 17 -7.80 -3.30 2.93
N PHE A 18 -8.74 -3.57 3.84
CA PHE A 18 -10.11 -3.91 3.47
C PHE A 18 -10.84 -2.69 2.88
N ASN A 19 -10.54 -1.49 3.35
CA ASN A 19 -11.07 -0.27 2.74
C ASN A 19 -10.61 -0.12 1.29
N LEU A 20 -9.33 -0.40 0.98
CA LEU A 20 -8.83 -0.34 -0.41
C LEU A 20 -9.46 -1.39 -1.32
N LYS A 21 -9.78 -2.56 -0.77
CA LYS A 21 -10.50 -3.61 -1.53
C LYS A 21 -11.94 -3.21 -1.84
N ALA A 22 -12.57 -2.45 -0.94
CA ALA A 22 -13.93 -1.95 -1.13
C ALA A 22 -13.99 -0.73 -2.05
N ASP A 23 -13.06 0.22 -1.88
CA ASP A 23 -12.90 1.40 -2.73
C ASP A 23 -11.41 1.65 -3.02
N PRO A 24 -10.95 1.45 -4.27
CA PRO A 24 -9.54 1.58 -4.61
C PRO A 24 -9.09 3.03 -4.81
N LEU A 25 -9.97 4.03 -4.78
CA LEU A 25 -9.58 5.42 -4.99
C LEU A 25 -9.11 6.05 -3.68
N VAL A 26 -7.86 6.53 -3.67
CA VAL A 26 -7.24 7.09 -2.47
C VAL A 26 -6.52 8.40 -2.73
N TRP A 27 -6.41 9.18 -1.67
CA TRP A 27 -5.45 10.27 -1.55
C TRP A 27 -4.26 9.80 -0.74
N VAL A 28 -3.06 10.11 -1.23
CA VAL A 28 -1.81 9.77 -0.56
C VAL A 28 -0.96 11.00 -0.44
N GLU A 29 -0.44 11.25 0.76
CA GLU A 29 0.58 12.25 1.00
C GLU A 29 1.95 11.58 1.01
N VAL A 30 2.86 12.07 0.16
CA VAL A 30 4.24 11.62 0.08
C VAL A 30 5.14 12.81 -0.21
N ASP A 31 6.19 12.99 0.59
CA ASP A 31 7.14 14.11 0.47
C ASP A 31 6.46 15.49 0.37
N GLY A 32 5.42 15.71 1.19
CA GLY A 32 4.65 16.97 1.22
C GLY A 32 3.73 17.19 0.01
N ARG A 33 3.53 16.17 -0.83
CA ARG A 33 2.64 16.22 -2.00
C ARG A 33 1.45 15.28 -1.82
N THR A 34 0.25 15.81 -2.03
CA THR A 34 -0.98 15.02 -2.05
C THR A 34 -1.29 14.56 -3.48
N LEU A 35 -1.39 13.26 -3.68
CA LEU A 35 -1.64 12.62 -4.97
C LEU A 35 -2.92 11.79 -4.90
N ARG A 36 -3.73 11.87 -5.95
CA ARG A 36 -4.82 10.91 -6.16
C ARG A 36 -4.25 9.65 -6.80
N ALA A 37 -4.59 8.49 -6.28
CA ALA A 37 -4.13 7.21 -6.80
C ALA A 37 -5.24 6.17 -6.83
N ARG A 38 -5.08 5.19 -7.71
CA ARG A 38 -5.83 3.94 -7.69
C ARG A 38 -4.98 2.86 -7.03
N ALA A 39 -5.59 2.15 -6.08
CA ALA A 39 -5.02 0.99 -5.43
C ALA A 39 -5.30 -0.29 -6.22
N GLU A 40 -4.25 -1.07 -6.42
CA GLU A 40 -4.27 -2.37 -7.09
C GLU A 40 -3.56 -3.38 -6.18
N GLU A 41 -4.30 -4.35 -5.65
CA GLU A 41 -3.70 -5.48 -4.95
C GLU A 41 -2.90 -6.31 -5.97
N LEU A 42 -1.63 -6.58 -5.67
CA LEU A 42 -0.84 -7.47 -6.51
C LEU A 42 -1.35 -8.91 -6.40
N SER A 43 -1.18 -9.68 -7.46
CA SER A 43 -1.36 -11.14 -7.41
C SER A 43 -0.32 -11.81 -6.50
N ASP A 44 -0.55 -13.08 -6.14
CA ASP A 44 0.42 -13.89 -5.39
C ASP A 44 1.77 -13.99 -6.13
N GLU A 45 1.71 -14.15 -7.46
CA GLU A 45 2.88 -14.24 -8.33
C GLU A 45 3.66 -12.91 -8.39
N GLU A 46 2.94 -11.79 -8.53
CA GLU A 46 3.57 -10.46 -8.52
C GLU A 46 4.22 -10.14 -7.18
N ASP A 47 3.58 -10.50 -6.06
CA ASP A 47 4.14 -10.34 -4.72
C ASP A 47 5.41 -11.15 -4.54
N ALA A 48 5.38 -12.43 -4.92
CA ALA A 48 6.53 -13.32 -4.82
C ALA A 48 7.72 -12.81 -5.67
N ALA A 49 7.44 -12.30 -6.87
CA ALA A 49 8.46 -11.73 -7.75
C ALA A 49 9.02 -10.39 -7.22
N LEU A 50 8.20 -9.58 -6.54
CA LEU A 50 8.57 -8.27 -6.04
C LEU A 50 9.27 -8.34 -4.68
N TRP A 51 8.95 -9.31 -3.84
CA TRP A 51 9.43 -9.42 -2.46
C TRP A 51 10.97 -9.35 -2.33
N PRO A 52 11.79 -10.04 -3.15
CA PRO A 52 13.24 -9.90 -3.07
C PRO A 52 13.75 -8.49 -3.34
N ARG A 53 13.05 -7.71 -4.18
CA ARG A 53 13.39 -6.32 -4.47
C ARG A 53 13.07 -5.42 -3.26
N ILE A 54 11.92 -5.65 -2.62
CA ILE A 54 11.54 -4.96 -1.39
C ILE A 54 12.55 -5.22 -0.29
N LEU A 55 12.96 -6.46 -0.08
CA LEU A 55 13.96 -6.80 0.96
C LEU A 55 15.34 -6.17 0.71
N ARG A 56 15.70 -5.90 -0.55
CA ARG A 56 16.93 -5.17 -0.86
C ARG A 56 16.82 -3.67 -0.58
N ALA A 57 15.66 -3.07 -0.84
CA ALA A 57 15.43 -1.64 -0.62
C ALA A 57 15.10 -1.30 0.84
N ALA A 58 14.43 -2.22 1.55
CA ALA A 58 13.91 -2.05 2.91
C ALA A 58 14.11 -3.35 3.73
N PRO A 59 15.35 -3.70 4.13
CA PRO A 59 15.66 -4.98 4.81
C PRO A 59 14.90 -5.18 6.13
N GLU A 60 14.54 -4.11 6.82
CA GLU A 60 13.80 -4.13 8.08
C GLU A 60 12.39 -4.73 7.94
N VAL A 61 11.81 -4.69 6.75
CA VAL A 61 10.49 -5.29 6.43
C VAL A 61 10.51 -6.82 6.60
N ALA A 62 11.68 -7.46 6.46
CA ALA A 62 11.83 -8.91 6.64
C ALA A 62 11.29 -9.40 8.00
N ARG A 63 11.31 -8.55 9.04
CA ARG A 63 10.80 -8.89 10.37
C ARG A 63 9.32 -9.22 10.38
N TYR A 64 8.54 -8.63 9.48
CA TYR A 64 7.09 -8.86 9.43
C TYR A 64 6.78 -10.23 8.84
N GLY A 65 7.50 -10.64 7.79
CA GLY A 65 7.37 -11.99 7.22
C GLY A 65 7.80 -13.10 8.19
N ARG A 66 8.69 -12.81 9.15
CA ARG A 66 9.07 -13.77 10.19
C ARG A 66 8.03 -13.93 11.30
N ARG A 67 7.17 -12.94 11.50
CA ARG A 67 6.19 -12.90 12.60
C ARG A 67 4.86 -13.54 12.23
N THR A 68 4.67 -13.93 10.97
CA THR A 68 3.41 -14.50 10.51
C THR A 68 3.65 -15.50 9.38
N SER A 69 2.81 -16.53 9.29
CA SER A 69 2.79 -17.49 8.19
C SER A 69 1.90 -17.04 7.03
N ARG A 70 1.14 -15.94 7.18
CA ARG A 70 0.31 -15.40 6.12
C ARG A 70 1.15 -14.67 5.07
N ARG A 71 0.67 -14.64 3.83
CA ARG A 71 1.10 -13.65 2.84
C ARG A 71 0.87 -12.24 3.38
N ILE A 72 1.85 -11.36 3.19
CA ILE A 72 1.68 -9.92 3.42
C ILE A 72 1.25 -9.30 2.09
N PRO A 73 -0.03 -8.90 1.94
CA PRO A 73 -0.49 -8.32 0.68
C PRO A 73 0.28 -7.04 0.37
N MET A 74 0.73 -6.89 -0.88
CA MET A 74 1.25 -5.63 -1.38
C MET A 74 0.23 -4.97 -2.30
N VAL A 75 0.11 -3.66 -2.13
CA VAL A 75 -0.79 -2.83 -2.93
C VAL A 75 0.05 -1.86 -3.74
N ARG A 76 -0.12 -1.89 -5.06
CA ARG A 76 0.41 -0.90 -5.98
C ARG A 76 -0.52 0.30 -6.00
N LEU A 77 0.04 1.47 -5.73
CA LEU A 77 -0.63 2.76 -5.86
C LEU A 77 -0.16 3.40 -7.17
N VAL A 78 -1.10 3.52 -8.11
CA VAL A 78 -0.92 4.11 -9.43
C VAL A 78 -1.51 5.53 -9.40
N PRO A 79 -0.70 6.60 -9.49
CA PRO A 79 -1.22 7.96 -9.57
C PRO A 79 -2.17 8.09 -10.75
N ILE A 80 -3.35 8.63 -10.50
CA ILE A 80 -4.27 9.01 -11.56
C ILE A 80 -4.08 10.49 -11.83
N ARG A 81 -3.96 10.87 -13.10
CA ARG A 81 -3.94 12.30 -13.46
C ARG A 81 -5.29 12.88 -13.07
N SER A 82 -5.27 13.84 -12.16
CA SER A 82 -6.44 14.64 -11.86
C SER A 82 -6.46 15.79 -12.85
N ASP A 83 -7.41 15.79 -13.79
CA ASP A 83 -7.98 17.06 -14.26
C ASP A 83 -9.15 17.50 -13.37
N GLU A 84 -9.59 16.68 -12.40
CA GLU A 84 -10.75 17.03 -11.56
C GLU A 84 -10.70 16.47 -10.13
N GLY A 85 -10.97 17.37 -9.16
CA GLY A 85 -11.46 17.03 -7.83
C GLY A 85 -10.40 16.78 -6.75
N ALA A 86 -9.43 17.68 -6.56
CA ALA A 86 -8.72 17.73 -5.28
C ALA A 86 -9.73 18.02 -4.15
N PRO A 87 -9.71 17.30 -3.00
CA PRO A 87 -10.50 17.67 -1.86
C PRO A 87 -10.03 19.06 -1.41
N ALA A 88 -10.99 19.99 -1.24
CA ALA A 88 -10.72 21.24 -0.56
C ALA A 88 -10.07 20.90 0.79
N GLY A 89 -8.82 21.31 0.98
CA GLY A 89 -8.14 21.17 2.26
C GLY A 89 -8.95 21.84 3.37
N PRO A 90 -8.79 21.45 4.64
CA PRO A 90 -9.50 22.11 5.72
C PRO A 90 -9.11 23.59 5.73
N ALA A 91 -10.12 24.46 5.64
CA ALA A 91 -9.95 25.89 5.90
C ALA A 91 -9.50 26.06 7.35
N GLY A 92 -8.29 26.57 7.56
CA GLY A 92 -7.71 26.89 8.85
C GLY A 92 -6.63 27.94 8.68
#